data_AF-A0AAN1XXM0-F1
#
_entry.id   AF-A0AAN1XXM0-F1
#
_cell.length_a   1.000
_cell.length_b   1.000
_cell.length_c   1.000
_cell.angle_alpha   90.00
_cell.angle_beta   90.00
_cell.angle_gamma   90.00
#
_symmetry.space_group_name_H-M   'P 1'
#
loop_
_entity.id
_entity.type
_entity.pdbx_description
1 polymer ?
#
loop_
_entity_poly.entity_id
_entity_poly.type
_entity_poly.pdbx_seq_one_letter_code
_entity_poly.pdbx_strand_id
1 'polypeptide(L)'
;MRERSVVEAVREALAGEMARDECVVVLGEDVGVLGGVFRATEGLHARFGARRVIDMPMAETGIAGVAVGMAMRGLRPVAEIQFADFIHAAMDHLVGEAAKIRWRTGGDWTCPLVLRTAYGGGFRGGPYHSQSVEAFYAHAPGLKIVAPSTPADAKGLLTAAIRDPDPVLVLEHKRTYRAIRGDVPEGEYLVPIGEAAVARAGSDVTVLSYGMMLHESLAAAQTLAGEGIDVEVIDLRTLLPLDRATILASLAKTRRLCVVHEDTLTMGLGAELCAIAAEAGVLDVPPVRVAMPDIPGIPVDEVLEDAIVPNRATIRDAIVRLAAARAQRGGATPAYDPVIPQASSTIAVDLPAEHTRLALDALVAAARAFPRFNATFAWTGIVEHADVVVDLDLGPAMPSRGGGTIALIDYGASGSDLAVPFVRPGHTAAVRIGAVRNGRAFVTCAVDHRAVDGADVGRFLAAFKTACESRPAEARHAEPVEARPETRP
;
A
#
# COMPACT_ATOMS: atom_id res chain seq x y z
N MET A 1 1.31 3.85 -37.83
CA MET A 1 1.54 4.03 -36.37
C MET A 1 2.67 5.03 -36.22
N ARG A 2 2.70 5.78 -35.11
CA ARG A 2 3.79 6.71 -34.80
C ARG A 2 4.29 6.46 -33.40
N GLU A 3 5.61 6.55 -33.21
CA GLU A 3 6.19 6.46 -31.89
C GLU A 3 5.83 7.71 -31.08
N ARG A 4 5.23 7.50 -29.91
CA ARG A 4 4.84 8.54 -28.96
C ARG A 4 5.23 8.13 -27.54
N SER A 5 5.47 9.12 -26.70
CA SER A 5 5.41 8.97 -25.25
C SER A 5 3.96 8.85 -24.77
N VAL A 6 3.76 8.36 -23.55
CA VAL A 6 2.42 8.26 -22.94
C VAL A 6 1.74 9.64 -22.86
N VAL A 7 2.46 10.70 -22.47
CA VAL A 7 1.88 12.05 -22.37
C VAL A 7 1.48 12.64 -23.73
N GLU A 8 2.21 12.32 -24.79
CA GLU A 8 1.83 12.69 -26.16
C GLU A 8 0.57 11.92 -26.60
N ALA A 9 0.45 10.65 -26.25
CA ALA A 9 -0.72 9.84 -26.57
C ALA A 9 -1.99 10.32 -25.85
N VAL A 10 -1.86 10.73 -24.58
CA VAL A 10 -2.94 11.39 -23.83
C VAL A 10 -3.39 12.68 -24.53
N ARG A 11 -2.44 13.54 -24.93
CA ARG A 11 -2.75 14.75 -25.71
C ARG A 11 -3.46 14.45 -27.01
N GLU A 12 -3.03 13.42 -27.74
CA GLU A 12 -3.68 13.01 -28.99
C GLU A 12 -5.12 12.56 -28.76
N ALA A 13 -5.40 11.78 -27.70
CA ALA A 13 -6.76 11.37 -27.35
C ALA A 13 -7.64 12.56 -27.01
N LEU A 14 -7.18 13.46 -26.12
CA LEU A 14 -7.92 14.66 -25.74
C LEU A 14 -8.22 15.55 -26.95
N ALA A 15 -7.19 15.84 -27.75
CA ALA A 15 -7.31 16.68 -28.92
C ALA A 15 -8.22 16.07 -30.00
N GLY A 16 -8.20 14.75 -30.14
CA GLY A 16 -9.07 14.00 -31.05
C GLY A 16 -10.53 14.09 -30.61
N GLU A 17 -10.84 13.75 -29.37
CA GLU A 17 -12.22 13.72 -28.87
C GLU A 17 -12.82 15.13 -28.74
N MET A 18 -12.03 16.14 -28.36
CA MET A 18 -12.49 17.54 -28.35
C MET A 18 -12.81 18.09 -29.74
N ALA A 19 -12.08 17.65 -30.77
CA ALA A 19 -12.35 18.03 -32.16
C ALA A 19 -13.56 17.27 -32.73
N ARG A 20 -13.80 16.05 -32.25
CA ARG A 20 -14.91 15.19 -32.66
C ARG A 20 -16.24 15.63 -32.06
N ASP A 21 -16.25 16.04 -30.80
CA ASP A 21 -17.47 16.35 -30.04
C ASP A 21 -17.34 17.69 -29.31
N GLU A 22 -18.22 18.63 -29.67
CA GLU A 22 -18.26 19.96 -29.07
C GLU A 22 -18.66 19.96 -27.58
N CYS A 23 -19.26 18.87 -27.09
CA CYS A 23 -19.66 18.71 -25.70
C CYS A 23 -18.48 18.32 -24.78
N VAL A 24 -17.34 17.88 -25.34
CA VAL A 24 -16.17 17.49 -24.54
C VAL A 24 -15.44 18.73 -24.04
N VAL A 25 -15.30 18.88 -22.74
CA VAL A 25 -14.58 20.02 -22.13
C VAL A 25 -13.49 19.50 -21.20
N VAL A 26 -12.35 20.18 -21.16
CA VAL A 26 -11.27 19.89 -20.21
C VAL A 26 -11.29 20.97 -19.13
N LEU A 27 -11.23 20.57 -17.87
CA LEU A 27 -11.21 21.49 -16.74
C LEU A 27 -10.32 20.96 -15.62
N GLY A 28 -9.66 21.85 -14.89
CA GLY A 28 -8.75 21.48 -13.82
C GLY A 28 -7.78 22.62 -13.51
N GLU A 29 -6.84 22.37 -12.62
CA GLU A 29 -5.80 23.34 -12.27
C GLU A 29 -4.72 23.37 -13.35
N ASP A 30 -4.43 24.57 -13.86
CA ASP A 30 -3.40 24.82 -14.87
C ASP A 30 -3.55 24.06 -16.20
N VAL A 31 -4.71 23.45 -16.48
CA VAL A 31 -4.95 22.69 -17.72
C VAL A 31 -5.05 23.59 -18.96
N GLY A 32 -5.29 24.89 -18.78
CA GLY A 32 -5.51 25.90 -19.80
C GLY A 32 -4.22 26.40 -20.43
N VAL A 33 -3.83 27.64 -20.10
CA VAL A 33 -2.70 28.31 -20.77
C VAL A 33 -1.38 27.58 -20.53
N LEU A 34 -1.16 27.06 -19.32
CA LEU A 34 0.03 26.27 -19.00
C LEU A 34 0.01 24.92 -19.75
N GLY A 35 -1.16 24.31 -19.96
CA GLY A 35 -1.26 23.00 -20.60
C GLY A 35 -1.00 21.83 -19.67
N GLY A 36 -1.28 22.01 -18.37
CA GLY A 36 -1.11 21.04 -17.30
C GLY A 36 0.34 20.97 -16.80
N VAL A 37 0.52 20.66 -15.51
CA VAL A 37 1.85 20.58 -14.89
C VAL A 37 2.74 19.49 -15.52
N PHE A 38 2.12 18.43 -16.04
CA PHE A 38 2.79 17.38 -16.79
C PHE A 38 2.86 17.62 -18.30
N ARG A 39 2.30 18.72 -18.80
CA ARG A 39 2.10 19.00 -20.24
C ARG A 39 1.13 18.04 -20.94
N ALA A 40 0.18 17.47 -20.20
CA ALA A 40 -0.82 16.54 -20.73
C ALA A 40 -1.96 17.24 -21.51
N THR A 41 -2.14 18.55 -21.35
CA THR A 41 -3.13 19.35 -22.08
C THR A 41 -2.49 20.47 -22.92
N GLU A 42 -1.18 20.38 -23.13
CA GLU A 42 -0.41 21.38 -23.88
C GLU A 42 -0.99 21.66 -25.27
N GLY A 43 -1.21 22.94 -25.56
CA GLY A 43 -1.75 23.42 -26.84
C GLY A 43 -3.27 23.31 -26.99
N LEU A 44 -3.99 22.60 -26.11
CA LEU A 44 -5.45 22.47 -26.21
C LEU A 44 -6.15 23.81 -26.03
N HIS A 45 -5.73 24.64 -25.07
CA HIS A 45 -6.32 25.95 -24.84
C HIS A 45 -6.19 26.88 -26.05
N ALA A 46 -5.01 26.92 -26.67
CA ALA A 46 -4.77 27.73 -27.88
C ALA A 46 -5.65 27.26 -29.06
N ARG A 47 -5.94 25.94 -29.14
CA ARG A 47 -6.71 25.34 -30.22
C ARG A 47 -8.23 25.46 -30.04
N PHE A 48 -8.73 25.25 -28.82
CA PHE A 48 -10.17 25.13 -28.54
C PHE A 48 -10.75 26.31 -27.72
N GLY A 49 -9.89 27.16 -27.16
CA GLY A 49 -10.27 28.36 -26.42
C GLY A 49 -10.73 28.10 -24.98
N ALA A 50 -10.81 29.19 -24.22
CA ALA A 50 -11.10 29.20 -22.78
C ALA A 50 -12.48 28.64 -22.37
N ARG A 51 -13.42 28.49 -23.32
CA ARG A 51 -14.73 27.87 -23.06
C ARG A 51 -14.69 26.35 -23.04
N ARG A 52 -13.64 25.74 -23.59
CA ARG A 52 -13.49 24.30 -23.78
C ARG A 52 -12.31 23.73 -22.99
N VAL A 53 -11.35 24.58 -22.62
CA VAL A 53 -10.22 24.26 -21.73
C VAL A 53 -10.21 25.30 -20.62
N ILE A 54 -10.61 24.91 -19.42
CA ILE A 54 -11.00 25.81 -18.35
C ILE A 54 -10.05 25.62 -17.16
N ASP A 55 -9.26 26.65 -16.86
CA ASP A 55 -8.51 26.72 -15.61
C ASP A 55 -9.47 26.93 -14.43
N MET A 56 -9.36 26.06 -13.43
CA MET A 56 -10.19 26.07 -12.23
C MET A 56 -9.36 26.55 -11.01
N PRO A 57 -10.00 27.13 -9.98
CA PRO A 57 -9.34 27.38 -8.70
C PRO A 57 -8.84 26.07 -8.08
N MET A 58 -7.83 26.18 -7.21
CA MET A 58 -7.26 25.07 -6.43
C MET A 58 -8.24 24.60 -5.36
N ALA A 59 -9.23 23.81 -5.81
CA ALA A 59 -10.37 23.33 -5.05
C ALA A 59 -10.95 22.10 -5.74
N GLU A 60 -10.39 20.93 -5.47
CA GLU A 60 -10.71 19.65 -6.12
C GLU A 60 -12.19 19.27 -5.94
N THR A 61 -12.78 19.58 -4.78
CA THR A 61 -14.22 19.45 -4.55
C THR A 61 -15.01 20.27 -5.56
N GLY A 62 -14.61 21.51 -5.81
CA GLY A 62 -15.24 22.39 -6.80
C GLY A 62 -15.07 21.87 -8.23
N ILE A 63 -13.88 21.38 -8.59
CA ILE A 63 -13.61 20.77 -9.90
C ILE A 63 -14.56 19.60 -10.14
N ALA A 64 -14.63 18.66 -9.19
CA ALA A 64 -15.48 17.48 -9.33
C ALA A 64 -16.97 17.82 -9.32
N GLY A 65 -17.43 18.70 -8.42
CA GLY A 65 -18.84 19.09 -8.34
C GLY A 65 -19.32 19.81 -9.61
N VAL A 66 -18.51 20.72 -10.15
CA VAL A 66 -18.79 21.40 -11.42
C VAL A 66 -18.81 20.40 -12.58
N ALA A 67 -17.85 19.47 -12.63
CA ALA A 67 -17.81 18.45 -13.66
C ALA A 67 -19.07 17.54 -13.60
N VAL A 68 -19.49 17.08 -12.43
CA VAL A 68 -20.72 16.29 -12.29
C VAL A 68 -21.94 17.08 -12.78
N GLY A 69 -22.06 18.36 -12.38
CA GLY A 69 -23.14 19.23 -12.84
C GLY A 69 -23.13 19.43 -14.37
N MET A 70 -21.96 19.61 -14.98
CA MET A 70 -21.79 19.72 -16.43
C MET A 70 -22.22 18.42 -17.14
N ALA A 71 -21.79 17.27 -16.63
CA ALA A 71 -22.12 15.95 -17.19
C ALA A 71 -23.64 15.72 -17.18
N MET A 72 -24.31 16.03 -16.07
CA MET A 72 -25.76 15.92 -15.92
C MET A 72 -26.55 16.89 -16.82
N ARG A 73 -25.90 17.93 -17.34
CA ARG A 73 -26.51 18.94 -18.24
C ARG A 73 -26.08 18.77 -19.70
N GLY A 74 -25.53 17.60 -20.05
CA GLY A 74 -25.29 17.20 -21.43
C GLY A 74 -23.88 17.49 -21.96
N LEU A 75 -22.96 17.98 -21.13
CA LEU A 75 -21.54 18.05 -21.49
C LEU A 75 -20.83 16.73 -21.17
N ARG A 76 -19.60 16.58 -21.66
CA ARG A 76 -18.72 15.44 -21.42
C ARG A 76 -17.40 15.91 -20.80
N PRO A 77 -17.40 16.32 -19.52
CA PRO A 77 -16.22 16.88 -18.88
C PRO A 77 -15.12 15.84 -18.69
N VAL A 78 -13.90 16.26 -18.96
CA VAL A 78 -12.64 15.59 -18.64
C VAL A 78 -11.94 16.45 -17.58
N ALA A 79 -12.27 16.15 -16.32
CA ALA A 79 -11.73 16.83 -15.15
C ALA A 79 -10.34 16.30 -14.80
N GLU A 80 -9.36 17.17 -14.64
CA GLU A 80 -8.02 16.83 -14.15
C GLU A 80 -7.89 17.21 -12.67
N ILE A 81 -7.53 16.23 -11.83
CA ILE A 81 -6.99 16.48 -10.50
C ILE A 81 -5.47 16.29 -10.59
N GLN A 82 -4.72 17.30 -10.20
CA GLN A 82 -3.30 17.43 -10.52
C GLN A 82 -2.46 16.23 -10.05
N PHE A 83 -2.72 15.74 -8.84
CA PHE A 83 -2.09 14.57 -8.26
C PHE A 83 -3.11 13.69 -7.54
N ALA A 84 -2.88 12.38 -7.54
CA ALA A 84 -3.77 11.42 -6.90
C ALA A 84 -3.95 11.71 -5.40
N ASP A 85 -2.94 12.25 -4.73
CA ASP A 85 -2.99 12.61 -3.31
C ASP A 85 -4.09 13.66 -2.99
N PHE A 86 -4.49 14.47 -3.97
CA PHE A 86 -5.50 15.53 -3.78
C PHE A 86 -6.93 15.08 -4.11
N ILE A 87 -7.08 13.92 -4.75
CA ILE A 87 -8.37 13.42 -5.24
C ILE A 87 -9.38 13.16 -4.12
N HIS A 88 -8.93 12.96 -2.87
CA HIS A 88 -9.82 12.68 -1.75
C HIS A 88 -10.81 13.82 -1.49
N ALA A 89 -10.46 15.07 -1.77
CA ALA A 89 -11.39 16.20 -1.70
C ALA A 89 -12.51 16.13 -2.75
N ALA A 90 -12.32 15.38 -3.85
CA ALA A 90 -13.32 15.12 -4.88
C ALA A 90 -14.17 13.85 -4.62
N MET A 91 -13.88 13.08 -3.56
CA MET A 91 -14.46 11.76 -3.35
C MET A 91 -15.98 11.75 -3.24
N ASP A 92 -16.58 12.70 -2.50
CA ASP A 92 -18.04 12.77 -2.33
C ASP A 92 -18.75 12.96 -3.68
N HIS A 93 -18.24 13.83 -4.54
CA HIS A 93 -18.83 14.03 -5.87
C HIS A 93 -18.62 12.82 -6.80
N LEU A 94 -17.46 12.16 -6.73
CA LEU A 94 -17.19 11.01 -7.61
C LEU A 94 -17.94 9.75 -7.15
N VAL A 95 -17.83 9.39 -5.87
CA VAL A 95 -18.37 8.16 -5.28
C VAL A 95 -19.79 8.35 -4.75
N GLY A 96 -20.04 9.47 -4.07
CA GLY A 96 -21.33 9.80 -3.46
C GLY A 96 -22.39 10.06 -4.52
N GLU A 97 -22.04 10.81 -5.56
CA GLU A 97 -22.95 11.29 -6.60
C GLU A 97 -22.72 10.62 -7.96
N ALA A 98 -21.60 10.89 -8.65
CA ALA A 98 -21.39 10.54 -10.06
C ALA A 98 -21.63 9.05 -10.34
N ALA A 99 -20.99 8.17 -9.56
CA ALA A 99 -21.08 6.73 -9.69
C ALA A 99 -22.52 6.19 -9.51
N LYS A 100 -23.38 6.93 -8.81
CA LYS A 100 -24.74 6.47 -8.47
C LYS A 100 -25.82 7.06 -9.36
N ILE A 101 -25.55 8.10 -10.15
CA ILE A 101 -26.59 8.83 -10.90
C ILE A 101 -27.46 7.90 -11.76
N ARG A 102 -26.84 7.00 -12.55
CA ARG A 102 -27.60 6.07 -13.40
C ARG A 102 -28.50 5.16 -12.58
N TRP A 103 -27.97 4.58 -11.52
CA TRP A 103 -28.73 3.69 -10.63
C TRP A 103 -29.86 4.43 -9.92
N ARG A 104 -29.55 5.58 -9.30
CA ARG A 104 -30.48 6.41 -8.53
C ARG A 104 -31.69 6.86 -9.35
N THR A 105 -31.48 7.10 -10.64
CA THR A 105 -32.52 7.58 -11.56
C THR A 105 -33.18 6.47 -12.37
N GLY A 106 -32.91 5.20 -12.07
CA GLY A 106 -33.48 4.08 -12.83
C GLY A 106 -33.04 4.03 -14.30
N GLY A 107 -31.91 4.67 -14.63
CA GLY A 107 -31.40 4.79 -15.99
C GLY A 107 -31.86 6.04 -16.75
N ASP A 108 -32.72 6.88 -16.17
CA ASP A 108 -33.19 8.10 -16.84
C ASP A 108 -32.02 9.04 -17.15
N TRP A 109 -31.08 9.19 -16.21
CA TRP A 109 -29.92 10.09 -16.37
C TRP A 109 -28.62 9.28 -16.32
N THR A 110 -27.61 9.75 -17.04
CA THR A 110 -26.24 9.21 -16.97
C THR A 110 -25.27 10.31 -16.54
N CYS A 111 -24.02 9.94 -16.28
CA CYS A 111 -22.98 10.90 -15.89
C CYS A 111 -21.73 10.68 -16.75
N PRO A 112 -21.71 11.18 -18.01
CA PRO A 112 -20.57 11.02 -18.91
C PRO A 112 -19.42 11.92 -18.48
N LEU A 113 -18.61 11.43 -17.55
CA LEU A 113 -17.55 12.19 -16.88
C LEU A 113 -16.27 11.37 -16.84
N VAL A 114 -15.17 11.99 -17.25
CA VAL A 114 -13.83 11.47 -16.96
C VAL A 114 -13.23 12.30 -15.86
N LEU A 115 -12.80 11.65 -14.79
CA LEU A 115 -11.87 12.26 -13.83
C LEU A 115 -10.52 11.58 -14.04
N ARG A 116 -9.51 12.35 -14.41
CA ARG A 116 -8.15 11.87 -14.63
C ARG A 116 -7.20 12.47 -13.61
N THR A 117 -6.22 11.67 -13.20
CA THR A 117 -5.24 12.10 -12.20
C THR A 117 -3.93 11.37 -12.39
N ALA A 118 -2.83 12.03 -11.98
CA ALA A 118 -1.50 11.48 -12.08
C ALA A 118 -1.10 10.79 -10.76
N TYR A 119 -0.86 9.48 -10.80
CA TYR A 119 -0.58 8.65 -9.60
C TYR A 119 0.83 8.05 -9.62
N GLY A 120 1.21 7.45 -8.48
CA GLY A 120 2.44 6.68 -8.30
C GLY A 120 3.71 7.50 -8.03
N GLY A 121 4.73 6.88 -7.46
CA GLY A 121 6.03 7.43 -7.10
C GLY A 121 7.14 7.11 -8.11
N GLY A 122 8.37 7.00 -7.60
CA GLY A 122 9.59 6.78 -8.38
C GLY A 122 10.15 8.06 -9.00
N PHE A 123 9.83 9.22 -8.43
CA PHE A 123 10.30 10.53 -8.91
C PHE A 123 10.62 11.51 -7.77
N ARG A 124 10.76 11.01 -6.53
CA ARG A 124 11.09 11.79 -5.33
C ARG A 124 10.03 12.85 -4.99
N GLY A 125 8.76 12.55 -5.28
CA GLY A 125 7.62 13.46 -5.08
C GLY A 125 7.19 13.64 -3.62
N GLY A 126 7.72 12.81 -2.72
CA GLY A 126 7.39 12.84 -1.31
C GLY A 126 5.96 12.37 -1.00
N PRO A 127 5.48 12.65 0.22
CA PRO A 127 4.26 12.03 0.75
C PRO A 127 2.95 12.60 0.19
N TYR A 128 2.99 13.70 -0.57
CA TYR A 128 1.81 14.41 -1.07
C TYR A 128 1.71 14.43 -2.61
N HIS A 129 2.58 13.68 -3.31
CA HIS A 129 2.54 13.62 -4.76
C HIS A 129 2.80 12.23 -5.30
N SER A 130 2.72 11.17 -4.49
CA SER A 130 3.23 9.86 -4.90
C SER A 130 2.30 8.71 -4.54
N GLN A 131 1.11 8.99 -4.03
CA GLN A 131 0.19 7.94 -3.62
C GLN A 131 -0.42 7.20 -4.82
N SER A 132 -0.70 5.93 -4.59
CA SER A 132 -1.61 5.10 -5.37
C SER A 132 -2.93 5.06 -4.61
N VAL A 133 -4.05 5.26 -5.31
CA VAL A 133 -5.36 5.52 -4.70
C VAL A 133 -6.45 4.59 -5.22
N GLU A 134 -6.10 3.73 -6.18
CA GLU A 134 -7.00 2.85 -6.90
C GLU A 134 -7.89 2.03 -5.97
N ALA A 135 -7.36 1.49 -4.87
CA ALA A 135 -8.12 0.63 -3.97
C ALA A 135 -9.32 1.37 -3.35
N PHE A 136 -9.14 2.61 -2.88
CA PHE A 136 -10.23 3.41 -2.30
C PHE A 136 -11.40 3.58 -3.27
N TYR A 137 -11.11 3.82 -4.54
CA TYR A 137 -12.12 4.06 -5.56
C TYR A 137 -12.66 2.76 -6.17
N ALA A 138 -11.88 1.68 -6.19
CA ALA A 138 -12.32 0.37 -6.68
C ALA A 138 -13.46 -0.21 -5.84
N HIS A 139 -13.61 0.25 -4.58
CA HIS A 139 -14.74 -0.08 -3.71
C HIS A 139 -16.03 0.69 -4.02
N ALA A 140 -16.09 1.53 -5.06
CA ALA A 140 -17.27 2.32 -5.42
C ALA A 140 -17.99 1.74 -6.66
N PRO A 141 -19.07 0.94 -6.48
CA PRO A 141 -19.88 0.47 -7.60
C PRO A 141 -20.46 1.63 -8.43
N GLY A 142 -20.50 1.42 -9.74
CA GLY A 142 -20.95 2.43 -10.72
C GLY A 142 -19.83 3.33 -11.25
N LEU A 143 -18.63 3.24 -10.66
CA LEU A 143 -17.40 3.80 -11.23
C LEU A 143 -16.71 2.76 -12.13
N LYS A 144 -16.04 3.22 -13.18
CA LYS A 144 -15.05 2.45 -13.95
C LYS A 144 -13.66 3.02 -13.69
N ILE A 145 -12.65 2.17 -13.59
CA ILE A 145 -11.28 2.59 -13.30
C ILE A 145 -10.33 1.97 -14.31
N VAL A 146 -9.56 2.81 -15.00
CA VAL A 146 -8.54 2.39 -15.97
C VAL A 146 -7.17 2.96 -15.58
N ALA A 147 -6.12 2.18 -15.81
CA ALA A 147 -4.74 2.50 -15.53
C ALA A 147 -3.86 2.14 -16.74
N PRO A 148 -3.76 3.02 -17.76
CA PRO A 148 -2.97 2.75 -18.96
C PRO A 148 -1.48 2.58 -18.65
N SER A 149 -0.87 1.56 -19.25
CA SER A 149 0.55 1.24 -19.06
C SER A 149 1.41 1.64 -20.26
N THR A 150 0.86 1.68 -21.48
CA THR A 150 1.58 2.02 -22.72
C THR A 150 0.97 3.23 -23.43
N PRO A 151 1.68 3.86 -24.40
CA PRO A 151 1.12 4.96 -25.19
C PRO A 151 -0.15 4.56 -25.97
N ALA A 152 -0.19 3.34 -26.52
CA ALA A 152 -1.38 2.85 -27.21
C ALA A 152 -2.57 2.73 -26.24
N ASP A 153 -2.34 2.17 -25.04
CA ASP A 153 -3.38 2.05 -24.01
C ASP A 153 -3.84 3.43 -23.53
N ALA A 154 -2.92 4.37 -23.30
CA ALA A 154 -3.26 5.72 -22.87
C ALA A 154 -4.18 6.42 -23.88
N LYS A 155 -3.87 6.33 -25.19
CA LYS A 155 -4.75 6.87 -26.22
C LYS A 155 -6.09 6.13 -26.24
N GLY A 156 -6.06 4.80 -26.30
CA GLY A 156 -7.25 3.99 -26.52
C GLY A 156 -8.22 3.98 -25.35
N LEU A 157 -7.72 3.83 -24.11
CA LEU A 157 -8.54 3.82 -22.90
C LEU A 157 -9.08 5.20 -22.59
N LEU A 158 -8.31 6.29 -22.78
CA LEU A 158 -8.83 7.64 -22.58
C LEU A 158 -9.90 7.98 -23.62
N THR A 159 -9.71 7.57 -24.88
CA THR A 159 -10.74 7.71 -25.93
C THR A 159 -12.01 6.94 -25.56
N ALA A 160 -11.88 5.69 -25.09
CA ALA A 160 -13.02 4.91 -24.63
C ALA A 160 -13.71 5.55 -23.41
N ALA A 161 -12.94 6.04 -22.44
CA ALA A 161 -13.43 6.70 -21.23
C ALA A 161 -14.22 7.97 -21.55
N ILE A 162 -13.70 8.84 -22.44
CA ILE A 162 -14.37 10.07 -22.85
C ILE A 162 -15.69 9.78 -23.55
N ARG A 163 -15.85 8.62 -24.18
CA ARG A 163 -17.06 8.18 -24.88
C ARG A 163 -18.02 7.37 -24.01
N ASP A 164 -17.58 6.96 -22.83
CA ASP A 164 -18.41 6.20 -21.91
C ASP A 164 -19.54 7.08 -21.35
N PRO A 165 -20.79 6.58 -21.25
CA PRO A 165 -21.89 7.35 -20.69
C PRO A 165 -21.85 7.45 -19.16
N ASP A 166 -20.97 6.71 -18.49
CA ASP A 166 -20.81 6.62 -17.04
C ASP A 166 -19.47 7.19 -16.56
N PRO A 167 -19.30 7.46 -15.26
CA PRO A 167 -18.08 8.06 -14.77
C PRO A 167 -16.89 7.08 -14.87
N VAL A 168 -15.78 7.58 -15.38
CA VAL A 168 -14.53 6.82 -15.51
C VAL A 168 -13.39 7.57 -14.81
N LEU A 169 -12.73 6.89 -13.88
CA LEU A 169 -11.48 7.33 -13.27
C LEU A 169 -10.30 6.81 -14.11
N VAL A 170 -9.49 7.73 -14.64
CA VAL A 170 -8.30 7.41 -15.44
C VAL A 170 -7.05 7.72 -14.60
N LEU A 171 -6.35 6.67 -14.18
CA LEU A 171 -5.15 6.75 -13.36
C LEU A 171 -3.90 6.71 -14.25
N GLU A 172 -3.24 7.85 -14.42
CA GLU A 172 -2.09 7.98 -15.30
C GLU A 172 -0.80 7.96 -14.47
N HIS A 173 0.04 6.93 -14.63
CA HIS A 173 1.23 6.82 -13.82
C HIS A 173 2.28 7.89 -14.19
N LYS A 174 2.72 8.72 -13.25
CA LYS A 174 3.60 9.88 -13.55
C LYS A 174 4.88 9.50 -14.27
N ARG A 175 5.55 8.43 -13.82
CA ARG A 175 6.79 7.94 -14.44
C ARG A 175 6.57 7.47 -15.89
N THR A 176 5.40 6.91 -16.23
CA THR A 176 5.17 6.39 -17.59
C THR A 176 5.04 7.50 -18.62
N TYR A 177 4.57 8.70 -18.23
CA TYR A 177 4.39 9.85 -19.12
C TYR A 177 5.56 10.09 -20.07
N ARG A 178 6.79 10.03 -19.57
CA ARG A 178 8.01 10.33 -20.33
C ARG A 178 8.99 9.16 -20.42
N ALA A 179 8.98 8.24 -19.45
CA ALA A 179 9.90 7.11 -19.47
C ALA A 179 9.51 6.06 -20.53
N ILE A 180 8.23 5.99 -20.88
CA ILE A 180 7.69 4.96 -21.79
C ILE A 180 7.32 5.59 -23.12
N ARG A 181 7.87 5.00 -24.19
CA ARG A 181 7.55 5.32 -25.59
C ARG A 181 7.17 4.05 -26.33
N GLY A 182 6.38 4.19 -27.38
CA GLY A 182 5.89 3.07 -28.15
C GLY A 182 4.97 3.51 -29.28
N ASP A 183 4.60 2.56 -30.12
CA ASP A 183 3.76 2.80 -31.28
C ASP A 183 2.32 3.10 -30.88
N VAL A 184 1.79 4.19 -31.44
CA VAL A 184 0.39 4.58 -31.30
C VAL A 184 -0.30 4.47 -32.66
N PRO A 185 -1.45 3.77 -32.76
CA PRO A 185 -2.25 3.74 -33.98
C PRO A 185 -2.67 5.14 -34.43
N GLU A 186 -2.60 5.41 -35.74
CA GLU A 186 -3.05 6.67 -36.31
C GLU A 186 -4.59 6.72 -36.36
N GLY A 187 -5.16 7.92 -36.34
CA GLY A 187 -6.62 8.10 -36.40
C GLY A 187 -7.32 7.64 -35.13
N GLU A 188 -8.56 7.18 -35.31
CA GLU A 188 -9.42 6.68 -34.24
C GLU A 188 -8.92 5.32 -33.72
N TYR A 189 -8.76 5.22 -32.41
CA TYR A 189 -8.30 4.01 -31.74
C TYR A 189 -8.91 3.93 -30.35
N LEU A 190 -9.52 2.79 -30.03
CA LEU A 190 -10.16 2.52 -28.75
C LEU A 190 -9.58 1.23 -28.20
N VAL A 191 -9.38 1.21 -26.87
CA VAL A 191 -9.16 -0.02 -26.12
C VAL A 191 -10.41 -0.22 -25.27
N PRO A 192 -11.08 -1.37 -25.36
CA PRO A 192 -12.28 -1.62 -24.55
C PRO A 192 -11.97 -1.57 -23.05
N ILE A 193 -12.81 -0.86 -22.30
CA ILE A 193 -12.76 -0.89 -20.84
C ILE A 193 -13.23 -2.27 -20.37
N GLY A 194 -12.45 -2.88 -19.48
CA GLY A 194 -12.69 -4.23 -18.96
C GLY A 194 -11.92 -5.34 -19.67
N GLU A 195 -11.02 -5.00 -20.60
CA GLU A 195 -10.15 -5.97 -21.29
C GLU A 195 -8.68 -5.80 -20.88
N ALA A 196 -8.07 -6.87 -20.38
CA ALA A 196 -6.65 -6.93 -20.09
C ALA A 196 -5.83 -7.29 -21.34
N ALA A 197 -4.50 -7.17 -21.26
CA ALA A 197 -3.60 -7.63 -22.31
C ALA A 197 -2.53 -8.57 -21.78
N VAL A 198 -2.32 -9.69 -22.47
CA VAL A 198 -1.14 -10.54 -22.27
C VAL A 198 0.05 -9.84 -22.95
N ALA A 199 0.81 -9.08 -22.17
CA ALA A 199 1.97 -8.32 -22.64
C ALA A 199 3.18 -9.20 -22.96
N ARG A 200 3.30 -10.35 -22.28
CA ARG A 200 4.28 -11.41 -22.56
C ARG A 200 3.63 -12.75 -22.28
N ALA A 201 3.65 -13.67 -23.26
CA ALA A 201 3.20 -15.03 -23.03
C ALA A 201 4.21 -15.81 -22.16
N GLY A 202 3.72 -16.74 -21.33
CA GLY A 202 4.57 -17.67 -20.59
C GLY A 202 3.80 -18.88 -20.02
N SER A 203 4.50 -19.79 -19.35
CA SER A 203 3.91 -21.04 -18.82
C SER A 203 4.09 -21.28 -17.33
N ASP A 204 5.07 -20.68 -16.66
CA ASP A 204 5.47 -21.12 -15.31
C ASP A 204 4.81 -20.28 -14.21
N VAL A 205 4.70 -18.97 -14.42
CA VAL A 205 4.14 -18.01 -13.47
C VAL A 205 3.30 -16.98 -14.21
N THR A 206 2.10 -16.68 -13.70
CA THR A 206 1.32 -15.52 -14.12
C THR A 206 1.70 -14.33 -13.25
N VAL A 207 2.06 -13.21 -13.87
CA VAL A 207 2.25 -11.91 -13.23
C VAL A 207 1.12 -10.99 -13.66
N LEU A 208 0.38 -10.44 -12.70
CA LEU A 208 -0.63 -9.40 -12.95
C LEU A 208 -0.07 -8.05 -12.51
N SER A 209 -0.11 -7.04 -13.38
CA SER A 209 0.36 -5.68 -13.07
C SER A 209 -0.31 -4.61 -13.94
N TYR A 210 -0.03 -3.34 -13.65
CA TYR A 210 -0.54 -2.17 -14.39
C TYR A 210 0.37 -0.96 -14.17
N GLY A 211 0.19 0.09 -14.98
CA GLY A 211 0.98 1.32 -14.92
C GLY A 211 2.48 1.07 -15.10
N MET A 212 3.31 1.64 -14.24
CA MET A 212 4.77 1.41 -14.30
C MET A 212 5.17 -0.02 -13.92
N MET A 213 4.36 -0.72 -13.13
CA MET A 213 4.65 -2.08 -12.68
C MET A 213 4.60 -3.10 -13.81
N LEU A 214 3.90 -2.81 -14.92
CA LEU A 214 4.00 -3.59 -16.14
C LEU A 214 5.45 -3.66 -16.63
N HIS A 215 6.11 -2.51 -16.73
CA HIS A 215 7.45 -2.40 -17.32
C HIS A 215 8.53 -3.02 -16.41
N GLU A 216 8.41 -2.84 -15.09
CA GLU A 216 9.31 -3.52 -14.14
C GLU A 216 9.08 -5.05 -14.15
N SER A 217 7.83 -5.51 -14.33
CA SER A 217 7.50 -6.93 -14.47
C SER A 217 8.07 -7.55 -15.76
N LEU A 218 7.94 -6.84 -16.88
CA LEU A 218 8.52 -7.28 -18.17
C LEU A 218 10.05 -7.38 -18.09
N ALA A 219 10.71 -6.42 -17.43
CA ALA A 219 12.16 -6.46 -17.24
C ALA A 219 12.60 -7.66 -16.36
N ALA A 220 11.85 -7.95 -15.29
CA ALA A 220 12.09 -9.13 -14.46
C ALA A 220 11.88 -10.44 -15.25
N ALA A 221 10.78 -10.54 -16.00
CA ALA A 221 10.47 -11.68 -16.86
C ALA A 221 11.53 -11.93 -17.94
N GLN A 222 12.06 -10.86 -18.55
CA GLN A 222 13.13 -10.96 -19.55
C GLN A 222 14.42 -11.54 -18.94
N THR A 223 14.78 -11.11 -17.72
CA THR A 223 15.94 -11.64 -17.00
C THR A 223 15.74 -13.12 -16.69
N LEU A 224 14.57 -13.49 -16.18
CA LEU A 224 14.22 -14.84 -15.77
C LEU A 224 14.11 -15.84 -16.92
N ALA A 225 13.78 -15.37 -18.13
CA ALA A 225 13.81 -16.22 -19.32
C ALA A 225 15.20 -16.80 -19.58
N GLY A 226 16.27 -16.02 -19.32
CA GLY A 226 17.66 -16.49 -19.40
C GLY A 226 18.04 -17.49 -18.29
N GLU A 227 17.27 -17.51 -17.21
CA GLU A 227 17.42 -18.44 -16.07
C GLU A 227 16.48 -19.66 -16.20
N GLY A 228 15.71 -19.77 -17.29
CA GLY A 228 14.82 -20.89 -17.57
C GLY A 228 13.46 -20.83 -16.86
N ILE A 229 13.02 -19.65 -16.38
CA ILE A 229 11.68 -19.43 -15.82
C ILE A 229 10.86 -18.60 -16.81
N ASP A 230 9.79 -19.17 -17.35
CA ASP A 230 8.95 -18.54 -18.36
C ASP A 230 7.70 -17.87 -17.75
N VAL A 231 7.69 -16.53 -17.74
CA VAL A 231 6.71 -15.73 -17.01
C VAL A 231 5.66 -15.11 -17.93
N GLU A 232 4.40 -15.49 -17.77
CA GLU A 232 3.29 -14.77 -18.40
C GLU A 232 3.07 -13.43 -17.68
N VAL A 233 3.10 -12.31 -18.40
CA VAL A 233 2.84 -10.97 -17.84
C VAL A 233 1.57 -10.41 -18.46
N ILE A 234 0.61 -10.07 -17.59
CA ILE A 234 -0.67 -9.48 -17.96
C ILE A 234 -0.73 -8.04 -17.45
N ASP A 235 -0.93 -7.12 -18.38
CA ASP A 235 -1.34 -5.74 -18.10
C ASP A 235 -2.84 -5.72 -17.86
N LEU A 236 -3.27 -5.35 -16.66
CA LEU A 236 -4.68 -5.33 -16.31
C LEU A 236 -5.46 -4.30 -17.13
N ARG A 237 -4.85 -3.14 -17.44
CA ARG A 237 -5.44 -1.97 -18.12
C ARG A 237 -6.65 -1.36 -17.41
N THR A 238 -7.64 -2.15 -17.07
CA THR A 238 -8.85 -1.81 -16.32
C THR A 238 -8.81 -2.47 -14.95
N LEU A 239 -8.93 -1.67 -13.89
CA LEU A 239 -8.96 -2.14 -12.51
C LEU A 239 -10.40 -2.39 -12.04
N LEU A 240 -11.37 -1.71 -12.65
CA LEU A 240 -12.80 -1.93 -12.41
C LEU A 240 -13.60 -1.61 -13.69
N PRO A 241 -14.36 -2.55 -14.26
CA PRO A 241 -14.41 -3.98 -13.93
C PRO A 241 -13.14 -4.73 -14.36
N LEU A 242 -12.75 -5.75 -13.58
CA LEU A 242 -11.61 -6.61 -13.90
C LEU A 242 -11.94 -7.59 -15.04
N ASP A 243 -10.97 -7.82 -15.93
CA ASP A 243 -11.02 -8.91 -16.91
C ASP A 243 -10.75 -10.27 -16.24
N ARG A 244 -11.76 -10.79 -15.56
CA ARG A 244 -11.67 -12.09 -14.88
C ARG A 244 -11.38 -13.23 -15.86
N ALA A 245 -11.85 -13.14 -17.11
CA ALA A 245 -11.69 -14.22 -18.08
C ALA A 245 -10.21 -14.42 -18.45
N THR A 246 -9.51 -13.33 -18.81
CA THR A 246 -8.08 -13.38 -19.14
C THR A 246 -7.24 -13.81 -17.94
N ILE A 247 -7.54 -13.28 -16.74
CA ILE A 247 -6.83 -13.66 -15.51
C ILE A 247 -6.97 -15.16 -15.25
N LEU A 248 -8.21 -15.68 -15.23
CA LEU A 248 -8.46 -17.09 -14.91
C LEU A 248 -7.90 -18.05 -15.96
N ALA A 249 -7.91 -17.67 -17.25
CA ALA A 249 -7.31 -18.46 -18.32
C ALA A 249 -5.78 -18.60 -18.13
N SER A 250 -5.10 -17.51 -17.77
CA SER A 250 -3.67 -17.50 -17.45
C SER A 250 -3.36 -18.36 -16.23
N LEU A 251 -4.15 -18.22 -15.16
CA LEU A 251 -3.97 -18.99 -13.93
C LEU A 251 -4.23 -20.48 -14.12
N ALA A 252 -5.20 -20.86 -14.94
CA ALA A 252 -5.44 -22.27 -15.29
C ALA A 252 -4.22 -22.91 -15.98
N LYS A 253 -3.48 -22.12 -16.76
CA LYS A 253 -2.24 -22.54 -17.43
C LYS A 253 -1.05 -22.58 -16.48
N THR A 254 -0.73 -21.49 -15.79
CA THR A 254 0.52 -21.37 -15.02
C THR A 254 0.42 -21.90 -13.60
N ARG A 255 -0.79 -21.93 -13.02
CA ARG A 255 -1.10 -22.43 -11.67
C ARG A 255 -0.32 -21.73 -10.54
N ARG A 256 0.31 -20.59 -10.85
CA ARG A 256 1.12 -19.75 -9.94
C ARG A 256 0.86 -18.30 -10.24
N LEU A 257 0.63 -17.51 -9.20
CA LEU A 257 0.29 -16.09 -9.30
C LEU A 257 1.25 -15.21 -8.48
N CYS A 258 1.80 -14.21 -9.16
CA CYS A 258 2.44 -13.05 -8.55
C CYS A 258 1.64 -11.79 -8.94
N VAL A 259 1.18 -11.02 -7.96
CA VAL A 259 0.53 -9.73 -8.22
C VAL A 259 1.52 -8.62 -7.91
N VAL A 260 1.70 -7.68 -8.84
CA VAL A 260 2.59 -6.53 -8.68
C VAL A 260 1.80 -5.25 -8.87
N HIS A 261 1.72 -4.44 -7.82
CA HIS A 261 1.11 -3.12 -7.86
C HIS A 261 1.88 -2.16 -6.98
N GLU A 262 1.73 -0.85 -7.21
CA GLU A 262 2.46 0.14 -6.43
C GLU A 262 1.73 0.53 -5.14
N ASP A 263 0.40 0.39 -5.08
CA ASP A 263 -0.36 0.64 -3.85
C ASP A 263 0.15 -0.17 -2.65
N THR A 264 -0.24 0.26 -1.46
CA THR A 264 0.07 -0.38 -0.19
C THR A 264 -0.36 -1.85 -0.17
N LEU A 265 0.45 -2.68 0.49
CA LEU A 265 0.21 -4.11 0.57
C LEU A 265 -1.12 -4.41 1.26
N THR A 266 -1.46 -3.72 2.34
CA THR A 266 -2.72 -3.97 3.06
C THR A 266 -3.89 -3.35 2.33
N MET A 267 -4.91 -4.16 2.02
CA MET A 267 -6.14 -3.75 1.33
C MET A 267 -5.94 -3.13 -0.07
N GLY A 268 -4.73 -3.19 -0.62
CA GLY A 268 -4.48 -2.86 -2.03
C GLY A 268 -5.14 -3.86 -2.99
N LEU A 269 -5.18 -3.51 -4.28
CA LEU A 269 -5.87 -4.30 -5.31
C LEU A 269 -5.38 -5.76 -5.40
N GLY A 270 -4.12 -6.03 -5.02
CA GLY A 270 -3.60 -7.38 -4.98
C GLY A 270 -4.34 -8.31 -4.03
N ALA A 271 -5.04 -7.81 -3.01
CA ALA A 271 -5.88 -8.62 -2.14
C ALA A 271 -7.07 -9.23 -2.90
N GLU A 272 -7.80 -8.43 -3.69
CA GLU A 272 -8.92 -8.89 -4.51
C GLU A 272 -8.45 -9.89 -5.58
N LEU A 273 -7.34 -9.60 -6.25
CA LEU A 273 -6.78 -10.51 -7.27
C LEU A 273 -6.36 -11.87 -6.68
N CYS A 274 -5.80 -11.88 -5.47
CA CYS A 274 -5.52 -13.12 -4.74
C CYS A 274 -6.80 -13.84 -4.32
N ALA A 275 -7.85 -13.12 -3.91
CA ALA A 275 -9.14 -13.72 -3.56
C ALA A 275 -9.78 -14.40 -4.78
N ILE A 276 -9.82 -13.73 -5.94
CA ILE A 276 -10.31 -14.30 -7.20
C ILE A 276 -9.56 -15.60 -7.55
N ALA A 277 -8.24 -15.59 -7.41
CA ALA A 277 -7.42 -16.77 -7.71
C ALA A 277 -7.66 -17.92 -6.72
N ALA A 278 -7.87 -17.60 -5.43
CA ALA A 278 -8.18 -18.58 -4.40
C ALA A 278 -9.57 -19.20 -4.59
N GLU A 279 -10.58 -18.38 -4.89
CA GLU A 279 -11.95 -18.83 -5.20
C GLU A 279 -12.00 -19.75 -6.42
N ALA A 280 -11.13 -19.50 -7.41
CA ALA A 280 -11.00 -20.35 -8.58
C ALA A 280 -10.38 -21.72 -8.28
N GLY A 281 -9.61 -21.86 -7.18
CA GLY A 281 -9.01 -23.13 -6.76
C GLY A 281 -7.96 -23.70 -7.71
N VAL A 282 -7.35 -22.88 -8.58
CA VAL A 282 -6.44 -23.32 -9.64
C VAL A 282 -4.95 -23.26 -9.27
N LEU A 283 -4.59 -22.62 -8.15
CA LEU A 283 -3.21 -22.41 -7.75
C LEU A 283 -2.59 -23.66 -7.10
N ASP A 284 -1.36 -23.99 -7.47
CA ASP A 284 -0.59 -25.07 -6.85
C ASP A 284 0.04 -24.66 -5.51
N VAL A 285 0.28 -23.37 -5.32
CA VAL A 285 0.89 -22.76 -4.14
C VAL A 285 0.23 -21.40 -3.86
N PRO A 286 0.27 -20.89 -2.62
CA PRO A 286 -0.28 -19.58 -2.31
C PRO A 286 0.28 -18.47 -3.21
N PRO A 287 -0.56 -17.51 -3.65
CA PRO A 287 -0.09 -16.40 -4.45
C PRO A 287 0.84 -15.48 -3.64
N VAL A 288 1.73 -14.77 -4.34
CA VAL A 288 2.59 -13.74 -3.74
C VAL A 288 2.19 -12.36 -4.25
N ARG A 289 2.40 -11.34 -3.41
CA ARG A 289 2.13 -9.94 -3.74
C ARG A 289 3.41 -9.13 -3.55
N VAL A 290 3.71 -8.29 -4.54
CA VAL A 290 4.80 -7.32 -4.49
C VAL A 290 4.17 -5.93 -4.56
N ALA A 291 4.26 -5.21 -3.46
CA ALA A 291 3.56 -3.96 -3.22
C ALA A 291 4.39 -3.06 -2.30
N MET A 292 4.02 -1.79 -2.20
CA MET A 292 4.64 -0.91 -1.20
C MET A 292 4.31 -1.40 0.22
N PRO A 293 5.23 -1.22 1.18
CA PRO A 293 4.94 -1.47 2.59
C PRO A 293 3.89 -0.48 3.13
N ASP A 294 3.22 -0.85 4.21
CA ASP A 294 2.21 0.00 4.86
C ASP A 294 2.88 1.15 5.63
N ILE A 295 3.23 2.21 4.90
CA ILE A 295 3.84 3.41 5.43
C ILE A 295 2.99 4.65 5.11
N PRO A 296 3.09 5.73 5.90
CA PRO A 296 2.23 6.92 5.72
C PRO A 296 2.40 7.66 4.39
N GLY A 297 3.51 7.47 3.69
CA GLY A 297 3.78 8.09 2.40
C GLY A 297 5.18 7.77 1.87
N ILE A 298 5.38 8.00 0.58
CA ILE A 298 6.67 7.78 -0.09
C ILE A 298 7.67 8.87 0.36
N PRO A 299 8.90 8.49 0.79
CA PRO A 299 9.91 9.45 1.21
C PRO A 299 10.52 10.21 0.02
N VAL A 300 11.05 11.40 0.28
CA VAL A 300 11.80 12.19 -0.72
C VAL A 300 13.24 11.67 -0.86
N ASP A 301 13.77 11.03 0.19
CA ASP A 301 15.10 10.45 0.16
C ASP A 301 15.19 9.33 -0.89
N GLU A 302 16.18 9.44 -1.77
CA GLU A 302 16.36 8.56 -2.92
C GLU A 302 16.56 7.09 -2.51
N VAL A 303 17.39 6.86 -1.51
CA VAL A 303 17.70 5.49 -1.06
C VAL A 303 16.47 4.86 -0.42
N LEU A 304 15.69 5.64 0.33
CA LEU A 304 14.48 5.14 0.95
C LEU A 304 13.35 4.89 -0.06
N GLU A 305 13.14 5.77 -1.04
CA GLU A 305 12.10 5.57 -2.07
C GLU A 305 12.43 4.32 -2.90
N ASP A 306 13.67 4.18 -3.36
CA ASP A 306 14.09 3.01 -4.15
C ASP A 306 13.98 1.68 -3.38
N ALA A 307 14.11 1.73 -2.05
CA ALA A 307 13.99 0.56 -1.20
C ALA A 307 12.54 0.08 -1.00
N ILE A 308 11.56 0.97 -1.11
CA ILE A 308 10.15 0.65 -0.83
C ILE A 308 9.31 0.46 -2.09
N VAL A 309 9.65 1.14 -3.19
CA VAL A 309 8.90 1.06 -4.43
C VAL A 309 9.19 -0.30 -5.09
N PRO A 310 8.16 -1.08 -5.45
CA PRO A 310 8.35 -2.32 -6.18
C PRO A 310 9.18 -2.10 -7.46
N ASN A 311 10.14 -2.98 -7.71
CA ASN A 311 11.08 -2.85 -8.81
C ASN A 311 11.42 -4.22 -9.39
N ARG A 312 12.08 -4.26 -10.56
CA ARG A 312 12.42 -5.52 -11.23
C ARG A 312 13.16 -6.53 -10.34
N ALA A 313 13.98 -6.09 -9.38
CA ALA A 313 14.72 -6.99 -8.50
C ALA A 313 13.80 -7.64 -7.46
N THR A 314 12.95 -6.85 -6.79
CA THR A 314 11.97 -7.39 -5.82
C THR A 314 10.93 -8.29 -6.49
N ILE A 315 10.52 -7.94 -7.72
CA ILE A 315 9.63 -8.76 -8.56
C ILE A 315 10.32 -10.07 -8.96
N ARG A 316 11.56 -10.02 -9.46
CA ARG A 316 12.34 -11.21 -9.81
C ARG A 316 12.42 -12.17 -8.61
N ASP A 317 12.81 -11.68 -7.45
CA ASP A 317 12.98 -12.50 -6.25
C ASP A 317 11.65 -13.16 -5.82
N ALA A 318 10.53 -12.45 -5.94
CA ALA A 318 9.21 -13.02 -5.68
C ALA A 318 8.86 -14.14 -6.66
N ILE A 319 9.13 -13.95 -7.95
CA ILE A 319 8.88 -14.96 -8.99
C ILE A 319 9.78 -16.19 -8.79
N VAL A 320 11.08 -16.00 -8.51
CA VAL A 320 12.00 -17.12 -8.24
C VAL A 320 11.52 -17.96 -7.05
N ARG A 321 11.13 -17.31 -5.94
CA ARG A 321 10.57 -18.01 -4.78
C ARG A 321 9.31 -18.80 -5.14
N LEU A 322 8.43 -18.19 -5.92
CA LEU A 322 7.16 -18.79 -6.33
C LEU A 322 7.38 -19.98 -7.30
N ALA A 323 8.30 -19.85 -8.25
CA ALA A 323 8.65 -20.91 -9.20
C ALA A 323 9.31 -22.11 -8.50
N ALA A 324 10.16 -21.85 -7.50
CA ALA A 324 10.79 -22.90 -6.69
C ALA A 324 9.81 -23.59 -5.71
N ALA A 325 8.68 -22.96 -5.39
CA ALA A 325 7.70 -23.51 -4.45
C ALA A 325 7.04 -24.78 -5.00
N ARG A 326 6.97 -25.81 -4.14
CA ARG A 326 6.36 -27.10 -4.46
C ARG A 326 4.91 -27.13 -3.96
N ALA A 327 4.02 -27.68 -4.77
CA ALA A 327 2.65 -27.95 -4.35
C ALA A 327 2.65 -28.78 -3.07
N GLN A 328 1.84 -28.40 -2.08
CA GLN A 328 1.64 -29.20 -0.87
C GLN A 328 0.92 -30.51 -1.27
N ARG A 329 1.68 -31.57 -1.53
CA ARG A 329 1.13 -32.90 -1.78
C ARG A 329 0.69 -33.52 -0.45
N GLY A 330 -0.62 -33.73 -0.31
CA GLY A 330 -1.23 -34.81 0.49
C GLY A 330 -0.68 -34.99 1.91
N GLY A 331 -1.24 -34.24 2.84
CA GLY A 331 -1.06 -34.42 4.28
C GLY A 331 -1.73 -33.24 4.95
N ALA A 332 -2.99 -33.41 5.37
CA ALA A 332 -3.79 -32.36 5.98
C ALA A 332 -3.22 -31.98 7.36
N THR A 333 -2.18 -31.17 7.37
CA THR A 333 -1.99 -30.20 8.46
C THR A 333 -2.67 -28.94 7.95
N PRO A 334 -3.77 -28.48 8.55
CA PRO A 334 -4.38 -27.25 8.09
C PRO A 334 -3.32 -26.14 8.21
N ALA A 335 -3.08 -25.42 7.10
CA ALA A 335 -2.22 -24.24 7.10
C ALA A 335 -2.73 -23.13 8.05
N TYR A 336 -3.95 -23.32 8.57
CA TYR A 336 -4.62 -22.50 9.55
C TYR A 336 -4.97 -23.36 10.78
N ASP A 337 -4.24 -23.17 11.87
CA ASP A 337 -4.65 -23.63 13.20
C ASP A 337 -5.42 -22.47 13.87
N PRO A 338 -6.74 -22.58 14.09
CA PRO A 338 -7.54 -21.53 14.71
C PRO A 338 -7.14 -21.26 16.18
N VAL A 339 -6.28 -22.09 16.76
CA VAL A 339 -5.68 -21.87 18.10
C VAL A 339 -4.40 -21.01 18.01
N ILE A 340 -3.85 -20.80 16.80
CA ILE A 340 -2.67 -19.95 16.56
C ILE A 340 -3.15 -18.54 16.12
N PRO A 341 -2.99 -17.50 16.95
CA PRO A 341 -3.43 -16.14 16.59
C PRO A 341 -2.57 -15.57 15.46
N GLN A 342 -3.18 -15.11 14.38
CA GLN A 342 -2.49 -14.46 13.28
C GLN A 342 -2.13 -13.00 13.64
N ALA A 343 -0.90 -12.60 13.25
CA ALA A 343 -0.31 -11.25 13.23
C ALA A 343 -0.93 -10.20 14.18
N SER A 344 -0.13 -9.77 15.18
CA SER A 344 -0.47 -8.96 16.37
C SER A 344 -1.19 -9.75 17.47
N SER A 345 -0.45 -10.68 18.09
CA SER A 345 -0.94 -11.44 19.24
C SER A 345 -0.73 -10.64 20.52
N THR A 346 -1.80 -10.12 21.13
CA THR A 346 -1.77 -9.62 22.51
C THR A 346 -1.77 -10.81 23.46
N ILE A 347 -0.73 -10.94 24.29
CA ILE A 347 -0.72 -11.93 25.38
C ILE A 347 -1.12 -11.20 26.67
N ALA A 348 -2.24 -11.60 27.28
CA ALA A 348 -2.62 -11.11 28.59
C ALA A 348 -1.86 -11.89 29.67
N VAL A 349 -1.14 -11.20 30.55
CA VAL A 349 -0.42 -11.78 31.68
C VAL A 349 -0.90 -11.08 32.95
N ASP A 350 -1.35 -11.87 33.94
CA ASP A 350 -1.72 -11.34 35.25
C ASP A 350 -0.45 -11.11 36.08
N LEU A 351 -0.10 -9.84 36.32
CA LEU A 351 1.04 -9.46 37.15
C LEU A 351 0.55 -8.90 38.50
N PRO A 352 1.11 -9.34 39.65
CA PRO A 352 0.88 -8.66 40.92
C PRO A 352 1.44 -7.24 40.90
N ALA A 353 0.83 -6.33 41.68
CA ALA A 353 0.99 -4.88 41.61
C ALA A 353 2.42 -4.30 41.88
N GLU A 354 3.43 -5.12 42.14
CA GLU A 354 4.73 -4.67 42.67
C GLU A 354 5.96 -4.98 41.81
N HIS A 355 5.83 -5.31 40.51
CA HIS A 355 6.94 -5.96 39.79
C HIS A 355 7.38 -5.38 38.43
N THR A 356 8.13 -4.28 38.45
CA THR A 356 9.01 -3.89 37.31
C THR A 356 10.24 -4.82 37.18
N ARG A 357 10.58 -5.58 38.24
CA ARG A 357 11.72 -6.51 38.30
C ARG A 357 11.48 -7.85 37.57
N LEU A 358 10.22 -8.31 37.46
CA LEU A 358 9.88 -9.63 36.88
C LEU A 358 10.21 -9.75 35.39
N ALA A 359 9.99 -8.67 34.63
CA ALA A 359 10.17 -8.67 33.19
C ALA A 359 11.65 -8.90 32.83
N LEU A 360 12.58 -8.37 33.64
CA LEU A 360 14.02 -8.49 33.42
C LEU A 360 14.52 -9.91 33.69
N ASP A 361 14.08 -10.52 34.79
CA ASP A 361 14.47 -11.89 35.16
C ASP A 361 13.89 -12.94 34.19
N ALA A 362 12.65 -12.76 33.73
CA ALA A 362 12.04 -13.62 32.71
C ALA A 362 12.73 -13.50 31.35
N LEU A 363 13.15 -12.29 30.96
CA LEU A 363 13.93 -12.06 29.75
C LEU A 363 15.33 -12.66 29.81
N VAL A 364 16.01 -12.56 30.95
CA VAL A 364 17.34 -13.18 31.17
C VAL A 364 17.24 -14.71 31.14
N ALA A 365 16.18 -15.29 31.71
CA ALA A 365 15.94 -16.73 31.65
C ALA A 365 15.66 -17.21 30.22
N ALA A 366 14.84 -16.47 29.46
CA ALA A 366 14.55 -16.77 28.05
C ALA A 366 15.80 -16.63 27.16
N ALA A 367 16.63 -15.60 27.37
CA ALA A 367 17.88 -15.42 26.65
C ALA A 367 18.90 -16.54 26.92
N ARG A 368 18.94 -17.08 28.14
CA ARG A 368 19.82 -18.22 28.50
C ARG A 368 19.40 -19.55 27.87
N ALA A 369 18.11 -19.72 27.57
CA ALA A 369 17.59 -20.93 26.92
C ALA A 369 17.93 -21.01 25.42
N PHE A 370 18.31 -19.88 24.79
CA PHE A 370 18.57 -19.79 23.36
C PHE A 370 19.87 -19.00 23.07
N PRO A 371 21.05 -19.66 23.02
CA PRO A 371 22.36 -19.02 23.06
C PRO A 371 22.81 -18.27 21.77
N ARG A 372 21.89 -17.99 20.82
CA ARG A 372 22.17 -17.18 19.61
C ARG A 372 21.17 -16.03 19.46
N PHE A 373 20.98 -15.26 20.52
CA PHE A 373 20.10 -14.10 20.52
C PHE A 373 20.90 -12.82 20.84
N ASN A 374 20.89 -11.84 19.93
CA ASN A 374 21.39 -10.49 20.18
C ASN A 374 20.20 -9.61 20.58
N ALA A 375 20.12 -9.22 21.86
CA ALA A 375 19.17 -8.22 22.33
C ALA A 375 19.87 -7.17 23.19
N THR A 376 19.50 -5.91 22.99
CA THR A 376 19.88 -4.77 23.83
C THR A 376 18.63 -4.20 24.50
N PHE A 377 18.72 -3.84 25.78
CA PHE A 377 17.59 -3.39 26.60
C PHE A 377 17.82 -1.96 27.09
N ALA A 378 16.75 -1.16 27.13
CA ALA A 378 16.71 0.13 27.84
C ALA A 378 15.52 0.13 28.82
N TRP A 379 15.77 0.61 30.04
CA TRP A 379 14.82 0.71 31.15
C TRP A 379 14.71 2.17 31.59
N THR A 380 13.52 2.59 32.00
CA THR A 380 13.35 3.84 32.76
C THR A 380 12.41 3.61 33.93
N GLY A 381 12.96 3.81 35.13
CA GLY A 381 12.32 3.88 36.44
C GLY A 381 13.38 4.28 37.46
N ILE A 382 12.99 4.74 38.65
CA ILE A 382 13.94 4.98 39.75
C ILE A 382 13.76 3.87 40.76
N VAL A 383 14.86 3.19 41.13
CA VAL A 383 14.91 2.25 42.25
C VAL A 383 16.18 2.57 43.05
N GLU A 384 16.02 2.98 44.30
CA GLU A 384 17.13 2.98 45.25
C GLU A 384 17.34 1.55 45.77
N HIS A 385 18.56 1.02 45.65
CA HIS A 385 18.94 -0.30 46.15
C HIS A 385 20.32 -0.23 46.82
N ALA A 386 20.49 -0.89 47.96
CA ALA A 386 21.69 -0.79 48.80
C ALA A 386 22.96 -1.45 48.23
N ASP A 387 22.87 -2.14 47.08
CA ASP A 387 23.94 -3.04 46.59
C ASP A 387 24.33 -2.81 45.11
N VAL A 388 23.91 -1.71 44.48
CA VAL A 388 24.29 -1.41 43.09
C VAL A 388 24.63 0.07 42.91
N VAL A 389 25.87 0.37 42.52
CA VAL A 389 26.28 1.67 41.99
C VAL A 389 26.29 1.56 40.46
N VAL A 390 25.61 2.47 39.77
CA VAL A 390 25.65 2.61 38.31
C VAL A 390 26.27 3.96 37.98
N ASP A 391 27.37 3.93 37.22
CA ASP A 391 28.13 5.10 36.81
C ASP A 391 27.52 5.74 35.56
N LEU A 392 27.46 7.08 35.52
CA LEU A 392 26.90 7.87 34.42
C LEU A 392 27.98 8.79 33.86
N ASP A 393 28.46 8.48 32.65
CA ASP A 393 29.43 9.33 31.94
C ASP A 393 28.70 10.48 31.21
N LEU A 394 29.08 11.71 31.55
CA LEU A 394 28.54 12.98 31.03
C LEU A 394 29.61 13.74 30.21
N GLY A 395 30.17 13.11 29.16
CA GLY A 395 30.97 13.74 28.08
C GLY A 395 32.32 14.36 28.53
N PRO A 396 33.16 14.95 27.63
CA PRO A 396 33.00 15.26 26.19
C PRO A 396 34.23 14.89 25.29
N ALA A 397 34.04 14.30 24.09
CA ALA A 397 34.93 14.45 22.91
C ALA A 397 34.44 13.57 21.71
N MET A 398 34.39 14.15 20.51
CA MET A 398 34.12 13.51 19.21
C MET A 398 35.40 12.84 18.62
N PRO A 399 35.36 12.05 17.52
CA PRO A 399 34.28 11.25 16.92
C PRO A 399 34.71 9.81 16.53
N SER A 400 33.86 8.78 16.71
CA SER A 400 33.88 7.61 15.80
C SER A 400 32.53 6.86 15.77
N ARG A 401 32.10 6.56 14.54
CA ARG A 401 31.01 5.70 14.06
C ARG A 401 29.85 5.36 15.03
N GLY A 402 28.72 6.03 14.81
CA GLY A 402 27.39 5.43 14.89
C GLY A 402 26.65 5.58 16.22
N GLY A 403 26.47 6.81 16.70
CA GLY A 403 25.50 7.14 17.75
C GLY A 403 24.12 7.44 17.16
N GLY A 404 23.07 7.05 17.87
CA GLY A 404 21.71 7.57 17.72
C GLY A 404 21.24 8.16 19.05
N THR A 405 20.46 9.24 19.01
CA THR A 405 19.88 9.90 20.19
C THR A 405 18.36 9.64 20.21
N ILE A 406 17.79 9.37 21.40
CA ILE A 406 16.34 9.22 21.60
C ILE A 406 15.85 10.40 22.44
N ALA A 407 14.77 11.06 22.00
CA ALA A 407 14.03 12.04 22.77
C ALA A 407 12.66 11.45 23.16
N LEU A 408 12.25 11.61 24.42
CA LEU A 408 10.94 11.22 24.92
C LEU A 408 10.07 12.48 25.06
N ILE A 409 8.83 12.40 24.56
CA ILE A 409 7.81 13.44 24.73
C ILE A 409 6.62 12.77 25.43
N ASP A 410 6.19 13.34 26.55
CA ASP A 410 5.00 12.95 27.29
C ASP A 410 3.77 13.66 26.72
N TYR A 411 2.73 12.89 26.35
CA TYR A 411 1.49 13.41 25.78
C TYR A 411 0.29 13.37 26.76
N GLY A 412 0.52 13.04 28.02
CA GLY A 412 -0.51 13.08 29.07
C GLY A 412 -1.65 12.07 28.87
N ALA A 413 -2.65 12.15 29.75
CA ALA A 413 -3.70 11.13 29.92
C ALA A 413 -4.73 11.01 28.76
N SER A 414 -4.58 11.76 27.67
CA SER A 414 -5.56 11.78 26.56
C SER A 414 -4.95 11.85 25.14
N GLY A 415 -3.65 11.61 24.97
CA GLY A 415 -2.99 11.64 23.66
C GLY A 415 -3.36 10.47 22.74
N SER A 416 -3.71 10.78 21.48
CA SER A 416 -4.08 9.88 20.39
C SER A 416 -2.92 9.06 19.82
N ASP A 417 -3.22 7.87 19.28
CA ASP A 417 -2.29 7.00 18.56
C ASP A 417 -1.64 7.71 17.36
N LEU A 418 -0.30 7.80 17.38
CA LEU A 418 0.48 7.89 16.14
C LEU A 418 1.86 7.26 16.37
N ALA A 419 2.24 6.36 15.46
CA ALA A 419 3.57 5.79 15.37
C ALA A 419 4.38 6.56 14.31
N VAL A 420 5.67 6.81 14.57
CA VAL A 420 6.63 7.21 13.53
C VAL A 420 7.92 6.36 13.66
N PRO A 421 8.51 5.84 12.55
CA PRO A 421 9.56 4.82 12.57
C PRO A 421 10.99 5.34 12.28
N PHE A 422 11.95 4.38 12.25
CA PHE A 422 13.37 4.37 11.79
C PHE A 422 14.45 4.30 12.90
N VAL A 423 15.50 3.45 12.87
CA VAL A 423 16.35 2.87 11.79
C VAL A 423 17.04 1.54 12.27
N ARG A 424 17.59 0.71 11.37
CA ARG A 424 18.67 -0.32 11.62
C ARG A 424 20.07 0.35 11.50
N PRO A 425 21.24 -0.23 11.90
CA PRO A 425 21.57 -1.55 12.47
C PRO A 425 22.19 -1.46 13.90
N GLY A 426 22.02 -2.39 14.86
CA GLY A 426 21.64 -3.81 14.78
C GLY A 426 20.58 -4.26 15.80
N HIS A 427 19.36 -3.76 15.60
CA HIS A 427 18.05 -4.24 16.09
C HIS A 427 17.65 -3.92 17.54
N THR A 428 16.39 -3.47 17.69
CA THR A 428 15.68 -3.36 18.97
C THR A 428 14.19 -3.70 18.77
N ALA A 429 13.59 -4.38 19.75
CA ALA A 429 12.16 -4.66 19.81
C ALA A 429 11.39 -3.50 20.45
N ALA A 430 10.16 -3.27 19.99
CA ALA A 430 9.26 -2.31 20.63
C ALA A 430 8.41 -3.03 21.68
N VAL A 431 8.50 -2.62 22.94
CA VAL A 431 7.59 -3.06 24.01
C VAL A 431 6.70 -1.87 24.36
N ARG A 432 5.42 -1.96 24.02
CA ARG A 432 4.40 -0.99 24.44
C ARG A 432 3.73 -1.53 25.70
N ILE A 433 3.83 -0.79 26.80
CA ILE A 433 3.01 -1.07 27.99
C ILE A 433 1.73 -0.23 27.84
N GLY A 434 0.62 -0.90 27.55
CA GLY A 434 -0.71 -0.32 27.58
C GLY A 434 -1.21 -0.10 29.00
N ALA A 435 -2.29 0.68 29.12
CA ALA A 435 -2.87 1.12 30.39
C ALA A 435 -3.08 -0.03 31.40
N VAL A 436 -2.74 0.20 32.66
CA VAL A 436 -3.04 -0.71 33.76
C VAL A 436 -4.54 -0.65 34.07
N ARG A 437 -5.25 -1.77 33.98
CA ARG A 437 -6.66 -1.86 34.39
C ARG A 437 -6.86 -3.05 35.31
N ASN A 438 -7.46 -2.83 36.48
CA ASN A 438 -7.80 -3.87 37.46
C ASN A 438 -6.61 -4.73 37.91
N GLY A 439 -5.44 -4.13 38.15
CA GLY A 439 -4.23 -4.85 38.54
C GLY A 439 -3.54 -5.62 37.41
N ARG A 440 -3.96 -5.45 36.15
CA ARG A 440 -3.40 -6.10 34.97
C ARG A 440 -2.67 -5.08 34.10
N ALA A 441 -1.42 -5.37 33.74
CA ALA A 441 -0.66 -4.59 32.77
C ALA A 441 -0.75 -5.26 31.39
N PHE A 442 -1.11 -4.48 30.37
CA PHE A 442 -1.22 -4.99 29.00
C PHE A 442 0.09 -4.73 28.27
N VAL A 443 0.96 -5.73 28.20
CA VAL A 443 2.26 -5.60 27.53
C VAL A 443 2.13 -6.10 26.10
N THR A 444 2.40 -5.24 25.12
CA THR A 444 2.49 -5.60 23.70
C THR A 444 3.96 -5.62 23.32
N CYS A 445 4.47 -6.78 22.91
CA CYS A 445 5.81 -6.92 22.36
C CYS A 445 5.71 -7.10 20.85
N ALA A 446 6.37 -6.24 20.07
CA ALA A 446 6.52 -6.41 18.63
C ALA A 446 7.92 -6.96 18.35
N VAL A 447 7.97 -8.19 17.81
CA VAL A 447 9.21 -8.85 17.37
C VAL A 447 9.23 -8.87 15.84
N ASP A 448 10.34 -8.46 15.21
CA ASP A 448 10.52 -8.59 13.76
C ASP A 448 10.57 -10.09 13.41
N HIS A 449 9.53 -10.61 12.77
CA HIS A 449 9.40 -12.00 12.35
C HIS A 449 10.46 -12.44 11.34
N ARG A 450 11.22 -11.52 10.75
CA ARG A 450 12.36 -11.85 9.87
C ARG A 450 13.61 -12.24 10.64
N ALA A 451 13.62 -12.09 11.96
CA ALA A 451 14.75 -12.43 12.83
C ALA A 451 14.70 -13.86 13.39
N VAL A 452 13.61 -14.60 13.19
CA VAL A 452 13.44 -15.97 13.73
C VAL A 452 12.50 -16.78 12.85
N ASP A 453 12.78 -18.08 12.66
CA ASP A 453 11.85 -19.00 12.00
C ASP A 453 10.53 -19.06 12.78
N GLY A 454 9.39 -19.11 12.10
CA GLY A 454 8.05 -18.96 12.70
C GLY A 454 7.73 -20.01 13.78
N ALA A 455 8.43 -21.16 13.76
CA ALA A 455 8.34 -22.19 14.78
C ALA A 455 9.00 -21.81 16.13
N ASP A 456 10.00 -20.92 16.13
CA ASP A 456 10.75 -20.53 17.32
C ASP A 456 10.15 -19.31 18.05
N VAL A 457 9.42 -18.44 17.34
CA VAL A 457 8.68 -17.32 17.97
C VAL A 457 7.60 -17.83 18.92
N GLY A 458 6.84 -18.85 18.51
CA GLY A 458 5.81 -19.46 19.36
C GLY A 458 6.40 -20.12 20.61
N ARG A 459 7.57 -20.78 20.48
CA ARG A 459 8.29 -21.39 21.61
C ARG A 459 8.87 -20.35 22.56
N PHE A 460 9.43 -19.25 22.03
CA PHE A 460 9.91 -18.14 22.83
C PHE A 460 8.78 -17.48 23.63
N LEU A 461 7.66 -17.16 22.97
CA LEU A 461 6.50 -16.54 23.62
C LEU A 461 5.86 -17.46 24.67
N ALA A 462 5.81 -18.77 24.40
CA ALA A 462 5.36 -19.77 25.38
C ALA A 462 6.31 -19.86 26.58
N ALA A 463 7.62 -19.91 26.36
CA ALA A 463 8.62 -19.95 27.43
C ALA A 463 8.64 -18.65 28.27
N PHE A 464 8.49 -17.49 27.62
CA PHE A 464 8.36 -16.19 28.28
C PHE A 464 7.10 -16.13 29.14
N LYS A 465 5.95 -16.55 28.59
CA LYS A 465 4.69 -16.64 29.32
C LYS A 465 4.81 -17.59 30.53
N THR A 466 5.36 -18.79 30.32
CA THR A 466 5.61 -19.75 31.42
C THR A 466 6.54 -19.16 32.47
N ALA A 467 7.62 -18.47 32.10
CA ALA A 467 8.54 -17.85 33.06
C ALA A 467 7.88 -16.72 33.88
N CYS A 468 7.01 -15.91 33.25
CA CYS A 468 6.20 -14.93 33.97
C CYS A 468 5.20 -15.59 34.93
N GLU A 469 4.71 -16.78 34.58
CA GLU A 469 3.69 -17.53 35.35
C GLU A 469 4.28 -18.52 36.38
N SER A 470 5.56 -18.90 36.28
CA SER A 470 6.16 -19.99 37.05
C SER A 470 7.34 -19.56 37.94
N ARG A 471 7.05 -18.97 39.12
CA ARG A 471 7.81 -19.20 40.38
C ARG A 471 7.02 -18.67 41.60
N PRO A 472 7.32 -19.14 42.84
CA PRO A 472 6.42 -19.99 43.62
C PRO A 472 5.57 -19.24 44.66
N ALA A 473 4.58 -19.96 45.18
CA ALA A 473 3.63 -19.59 46.24
C ALA A 473 4.25 -19.23 47.62
N GLU A 474 5.52 -18.85 47.71
CA GLU A 474 6.23 -18.55 48.97
C GLU A 474 6.16 -17.07 49.39
N ALA A 475 5.42 -16.23 48.67
CA ALA A 475 5.03 -14.89 49.13
C ALA A 475 3.63 -14.85 49.77
N ARG A 476 3.10 -15.99 50.27
CA ARG A 476 1.83 -16.07 51.01
C ARG A 476 1.97 -16.03 52.54
N HIS A 477 3.17 -15.81 53.08
CA HIS A 477 3.39 -15.56 54.51
C HIS A 477 4.20 -14.29 54.73
N ALA A 478 3.56 -13.14 54.56
CA ALA A 478 3.75 -12.04 55.51
C ALA A 478 2.46 -11.99 56.32
N GLU A 479 2.53 -12.46 57.57
CA GLU A 479 1.47 -12.19 58.55
C GLU A 479 1.20 -10.68 58.59
N PRO A 480 -0.06 -10.25 58.78
CA PRO A 480 -0.34 -8.84 58.99
C PRO A 480 0.44 -8.39 60.22
N VAL A 481 1.32 -7.39 60.04
CA VAL A 481 1.91 -6.67 61.17
C VAL A 481 0.75 -6.12 61.99
N GLU A 482 0.54 -6.68 63.16
CA GLU A 482 -0.43 -6.19 64.15
C GLU A 482 -0.17 -4.70 64.39
N ALA A 483 -1.23 -3.91 64.21
CA ALA A 483 -1.26 -2.53 64.63
C ALA A 483 -1.00 -2.47 66.14
N ARG A 484 0.17 -1.95 66.54
CA ARG A 484 0.35 -1.46 67.91
C ARG A 484 -0.63 -0.31 68.14
N PRO A 485 -1.41 -0.32 69.24
CA PRO A 485 -2.30 0.79 69.55
C PRO A 485 -1.45 1.97 70.01
N GLU A 486 -1.37 3.02 69.18
CA GLU A 486 -0.99 4.34 69.65
C GLU A 486 -2.15 4.94 70.45
N THR A 487 -2.04 4.81 71.76
CA THR A 487 -2.68 5.69 72.73
C THR A 487 -2.18 7.12 72.53
N ARG A 488 -3.07 8.01 72.09
CA ARG A 488 -2.93 9.46 72.26
C ARG A 488 -3.03 9.82 73.76
N PRO A 489 -2.26 10.79 74.25
CA PRO A 489 -2.78 11.87 75.08
C PRO A 489 -3.50 12.92 74.22
#